data_AF-A0A2E0M292-F1
#
_entry.id   AF-A0A2E0M292-F1
#
_cell.length_a   1.000
_cell.length_b   1.000
_cell.length_c   1.000
_cell.angle_alpha   90.00
_cell.angle_beta   90.00
_cell.angle_gamma   90.00
#
_symmetry.space_group_name_H-M   'P 1'
#
loop_
_entity.id
_entity.type
_entity.pdbx_description
1 polymer ?
#
loop_
_entity_poly.entity_id
_entity_poly.type
_entity_poly.pdbx_seq_one_letter_code
_entity_poly.pdbx_strand_id
1 'polypeptide(L)' 'MQPGDTITVHVTPKASRARIIEGPEGLRVYVTVVPENGKANAEVQKLLAKHLGVPKSSLTLIRGDKSRDKTFQFG' A
#
# COMPACT_ATOMS: atom_id res chain seq x y z
N MET A 1 2.09 14.10 7.76
CA MET A 1 2.80 13.70 6.54
C MET A 1 3.10 14.97 5.77
N GLN A 2 4.37 15.23 5.48
CA GLN A 2 4.82 16.32 4.63
C GLN A 2 5.02 15.79 3.19
N PRO A 3 4.94 16.66 2.17
CA PRO A 3 5.32 16.31 0.82
C PRO A 3 6.76 15.80 0.80
N GLY A 4 6.98 14.62 0.22
CA GLY A 4 8.27 13.94 0.22
C GLY A 4 8.40 12.81 1.24
N ASP A 5 7.52 12.73 2.24
CA ASP A 5 7.49 11.59 3.18
C ASP A 5 7.29 10.28 2.42
N THR A 6 7.88 9.19 2.92
CA THR A 6 7.70 7.87 2.34
C THR A 6 7.15 6.88 3.36
N ILE A 7 6.27 6.02 2.89
CA ILE A 7 5.66 4.95 3.69
C ILE A 7 5.94 3.62 3.01
N THR A 8 6.57 2.73 3.75
CA THR A 8 6.82 1.36 3.30
C THR A 8 5.73 0.45 3.84
N VAL A 9 5.16 -0.35 2.96
CA VAL A 9 4.10 -1.30 3.26
C VAL A 9 4.44 -2.67 2.72
N HIS A 10 4.21 -3.70 3.51
CA HIS A 10 4.36 -5.09 3.10
C HIS A 10 3.02 -5.66 2.64
N VAL A 11 2.90 -5.94 1.35
CA VAL A 11 1.68 -6.40 0.73
C VAL A 11 1.58 -7.92 0.78
N THR A 12 0.51 -8.40 1.39
CA THR A 12 0.13 -9.82 1.39
C THR A 12 -1.08 -10.01 0.48
N PRO A 13 -0.88 -10.42 -0.79
CA PRO A 13 -1.97 -10.72 -1.70
C PRO A 13 -2.64 -12.05 -1.35
N LYS A 14 -3.79 -12.33 -1.96
CA LYS A 14 -4.61 -13.53 -1.70
C LYS A 14 -4.99 -13.71 -0.23
N ALA A 15 -5.13 -12.60 0.50
CA ALA A 15 -5.64 -12.64 1.86
C ALA A 15 -7.15 -12.97 1.85
N SER A 16 -7.64 -13.62 2.90
CA SER A 16 -9.08 -13.89 3.06
C SER A 16 -9.91 -12.61 3.14
N ARG A 17 -9.33 -11.50 3.67
CA ARG A 17 -9.98 -10.20 3.80
C ARG A 17 -8.98 -9.07 3.58
N ALA A 18 -9.47 -7.95 3.05
CA ALA A 18 -8.73 -6.72 2.94
C ALA A 18 -8.59 -6.06 4.32
N ARG A 19 -7.36 -5.84 4.78
CA ARG A 19 -7.08 -5.19 6.08
C ARG A 19 -5.68 -4.62 6.13
N ILE A 20 -5.47 -3.66 7.02
CA ILE A 20 -4.17 -3.08 7.31
C ILE A 20 -3.83 -3.44 8.75
N ILE A 21 -2.61 -3.92 8.98
CA ILE A 21 -2.08 -4.22 10.31
C ILE A 21 -0.81 -3.39 10.49
N GLU A 22 -0.79 -2.59 11.53
CA GLU A 22 0.40 -1.86 11.96
C GLU A 22 1.19 -2.76 12.91
N GLY A 23 2.46 -3.02 12.59
CA GLY A 23 3.33 -3.86 13.39
C GLY A 23 4.70 -3.21 13.63
N PRO A 24 5.53 -3.81 14.50
CA PRO A 24 6.86 -3.30 14.81
C PRO A 24 7.79 -3.25 13.58
N GLU A 25 7.53 -4.08 12.57
CA GLU A 25 8.29 -4.14 11.31
C GLU A 25 7.71 -3.23 10.21
N GLY A 26 6.65 -2.46 10.52
CA GLY A 26 5.96 -1.57 9.58
C GLY A 26 4.51 -1.98 9.28
N LEU A 27 3.94 -1.36 8.24
CA LEU A 27 2.56 -1.60 7.83
C LEU A 27 2.44 -2.84 6.95
N ARG A 28 1.57 -3.78 7.34
CA ARG A 28 1.18 -4.94 6.54
C ARG A 28 -0.18 -4.72 5.91
N VAL A 29 -0.23 -4.71 4.58
CA VAL A 29 -1.46 -4.52 3.81
C VAL A 29 -1.87 -5.87 3.22
N TYR A 30 -3.01 -6.37 3.69
CA TYR A 30 -3.61 -7.60 3.19
C TYR A 30 -4.61 -7.22 2.12
N VAL A 31 -4.46 -7.80 0.92
CA VAL A 31 -5.38 -7.62 -0.19
C VAL A 31 -5.90 -8.95 -0.68
N THR A 32 -7.18 -8.99 -1.04
CA THR A 32 -7.83 -10.19 -1.58
C THR A 32 -7.46 -10.41 -3.05
N VAL A 33 -7.07 -9.35 -3.75
CA VAL A 33 -6.73 -9.40 -5.17
C VAL A 33 -5.42 -10.15 -5.41
N VAL A 34 -5.38 -10.89 -6.52
CA VAL A 34 -4.18 -11.49 -7.07
C VAL A 34 -3.25 -10.38 -7.57
N PRO A 35 -1.91 -10.52 -7.43
CA PRO A 35 -0.96 -9.52 -7.90
C PRO A 35 -0.78 -9.62 -9.43
N GLU A 36 -1.88 -9.49 -10.17
CA GLU A 36 -1.88 -9.42 -11.63
C GLU A 36 -1.89 -7.96 -12.08
N ASN A 37 -0.91 -7.61 -12.92
CA ASN A 37 -0.92 -6.44 -13.79
C ASN A 37 -1.36 -5.12 -13.12
N GLY A 38 -0.77 -4.79 -11.96
CA GLY A 38 -1.02 -3.51 -11.27
C GLY A 38 -2.33 -3.42 -10.46
N LYS A 39 -3.23 -4.42 -10.53
CA LYS A 39 -4.48 -4.42 -9.74
C LYS A 39 -4.23 -4.44 -8.24
N ALA A 40 -3.21 -5.19 -7.79
CA ALA A 40 -2.79 -5.18 -6.39
C ALA A 40 -2.27 -3.81 -5.95
N ASN A 41 -1.58 -3.07 -6.82
CA ASN A 41 -1.04 -1.75 -6.47
C ASN A 41 -2.18 -0.76 -6.24
N ALA A 42 -3.17 -0.75 -7.14
CA ALA A 42 -4.34 0.11 -7.04
C ALA A 42 -5.15 -0.18 -5.76
N GLU A 43 -5.38 -1.45 -5.41
CA GLU A 43 -6.10 -1.81 -4.19
C GLU A 43 -5.31 -1.49 -2.93
N VAL A 44 -3.99 -1.71 -2.92
CA VAL A 44 -3.12 -1.32 -1.81
C VAL A 44 -3.15 0.19 -1.60
N GLN A 45 -2.99 0.97 -2.67
CA GLN A 45 -3.02 2.43 -2.63
C GLN A 45 -4.38 2.94 -2.13
N LYS A 46 -5.48 2.32 -2.57
CA LYS A 46 -6.84 2.66 -2.13
C LYS A 46 -7.08 2.35 -0.65
N LEU A 47 -6.64 1.18 -0.18
CA LEU A 47 -6.73 0.79 1.23
C LEU A 47 -5.89 1.72 2.11
N LEU A 48 -4.65 1.98 1.68
CA LEU A 48 -3.72 2.83 2.41
C LEU A 48 -4.23 4.28 2.48
N ALA A 49 -4.71 4.82 1.36
CA ALA A 49 -5.34 6.14 1.31
C ALA A 49 -6.53 6.26 2.28
N LYS A 50 -7.41 5.24 2.30
CA LYS A 50 -8.56 5.21 3.20
C LYS A 50 -8.15 5.12 4.67
N HIS A 51 -7.11 4.34 4.98
CA HIS A 51 -6.61 4.18 6.36
C HIS A 51 -5.96 5.46 6.88
N LEU A 52 -5.20 6.15 6.03
CA LEU A 52 -4.50 7.38 6.39
C LEU A 52 -5.37 8.64 6.24
N GLY A 53 -6.57 8.54 5.67
CA GLY A 53 -7.44 9.68 5.41
C GLY A 53 -6.90 10.64 4.34
N VAL A 54 -6.05 10.15 3.42
CA VAL A 54 -5.43 10.97 2.37
C VAL A 54 -6.03 10.66 0.99
N PRO A 55 -5.96 11.59 0.02
CA PRO A 55 -6.34 11.30 -1.36
C PRO A 55 -5.44 10.21 -1.95
N LYS A 56 -6.01 9.29 -2.74
CA LYS A 56 -5.22 8.29 -3.48
C LYS A 56 -4.13 8.93 -4.36
N SER A 57 -4.42 10.09 -4.96
CA SER A 57 -3.48 10.81 -5.83
C SER A 57 -2.30 11.40 -5.09
N SER A 58 -2.39 11.58 -3.77
CA SER A 58 -1.26 12.00 -2.94
C SER A 58 -0.28 10.86 -2.67
N LEU A 59 -0.63 9.61 -2.98
CA LEU A 59 0.25 8.45 -2.81
C LEU A 59 0.80 8.03 -4.16
N THR A 60 2.12 8.17 -4.35
CA THR A 60 2.81 7.73 -5.56
C THR A 60 3.67 6.52 -5.25
N LEU A 61 3.50 5.42 -6.00
CA LEU A 61 4.35 4.25 -5.84
C LEU A 61 5.75 4.55 -6.41
N ILE A 62 6.75 4.64 -5.54
CA ILE A 62 8.14 4.93 -5.94
C ILE A 62 9.03 3.68 -5.97
N ARG A 63 8.63 2.60 -5.26
CA ARG A 63 9.38 1.34 -5.22
C ARG A 63 8.47 0.14 -4.99
N GLY A 64 8.85 -1.01 -5.54
CA GLY A 64 8.20 -2.29 -5.25
C GLY A 64 7.03 -2.65 -6.15
N ASP A 65 7.00 -2.11 -7.38
CA ASP A 65 5.92 -2.40 -8.35
C ASP A 65 5.66 -3.91 -8.53
N LYS A 66 6.74 -4.69 -8.68
CA LYS A 66 6.71 -6.16 -8.82
C LYS A 66 6.96 -6.92 -7.51
N SER A 67 7.07 -6.22 -6.38
CA SER A 67 7.44 -6.81 -5.08
C SER A 67 6.30 -6.67 -4.07
N ARG A 68 6.39 -7.47 -3.00
CA ARG A 68 5.45 -7.41 -1.86
C ARG A 68 5.72 -6.17 -1.01
N ASP A 69 6.98 -5.85 -0.80
CA ASP A 69 7.41 -4.60 -0.17
C ASP A 69 7.23 -3.46 -1.16
N LYS A 70 6.35 -2.53 -0.83
CA LYS A 70 6.03 -1.34 -1.63
C LYS A 70 6.34 -0.09 -0.84
N THR A 71 6.92 0.90 -1.50
CA THR A 71 7.14 2.22 -0.90
C THR A 71 6.34 3.23 -1.68
N PHE A 72 5.45 3.94 -0.98
CA PHE A 72 4.70 5.05 -1.51
C PHE A 72 5.28 6.36 -0.97
N GLN A 73 5.28 7.39 -1.80
CA GLN A 73 5.66 8.74 -1.42
C GLN A 73 4.42 9.63 -1.36
N PHE A 74 4.37 10.50 -0.35
CA PHE A 74 3.36 11.55 -0.25
C PHE A 74 3.76 12.71 -1.18
N GLY A 75 2.88 13.01 -2.13
CA GLY A 75 2.95 14.18 -2.99
C GLY A 75 2.30 15.41 -2.37
#